data_AF-A0A3M8W3C6-F1
#
_entry.id   AF-A0A3M8W3C6-F1
#
_cell.length_a   1.000
_cell.length_b   1.000
_cell.length_c   1.000
_cell.angle_alpha   90.00
_cell.angle_beta   90.00
_cell.angle_gamma   90.00
#
_symmetry.space_group_name_H-M   'P 1'
#
loop_
_entity.id
_entity.type
_entity.pdbx_description
1 polymer ?
#
loop_
_entity_poly.entity_id
_entity_poly.type
_entity_poly.pdbx_seq_one_letter_code
_entity_poly.pdbx_strand_id
1 'polypeptide(L)'
;MLANLAFSLSLYSGQMCTTPQNLLIPRGGIATDAGPKSYDEVVADLAAAVDGLLGDDARASALLGAIVGPRVRERLEAAPGLGGVALASRAVTHPDFPDATVRTPLVVKADGARKFWEGADADAPYLSECFGPVSFAVAVDSAADAVALLRRTTRDKGAMTVGAYTTSPEVERLIEEACLEECAQLSLNLTSGVYVNQTAAFSDFHGTGGNPSANAALCDGAFVASRFRVVEVRRPA
;
A
#
# COMPACT_ATOMS: atom_id res chain seq x y z
N MET A 1 -1.08 -14.65 -5.32
CA MET A 1 -1.41 -13.21 -5.26
C MET A 1 -2.23 -12.87 -4.02
N LEU A 2 -3.50 -13.29 -3.92
CA LEU A 2 -4.40 -12.83 -2.86
C LEU A 2 -3.91 -13.10 -1.43
N ALA A 3 -3.31 -14.27 -1.16
CA ALA A 3 -2.71 -14.56 0.14
C ALA A 3 -1.56 -13.60 0.50
N ASN A 4 -0.74 -13.20 -0.48
CA ASN A 4 0.35 -12.25 -0.29
C ASN A 4 -0.18 -10.84 0.00
N LEU A 5 -1.19 -10.40 -0.76
CA LEU A 5 -1.89 -9.14 -0.49
C LEU A 5 -2.58 -9.14 0.88
N ALA A 6 -3.30 -10.20 1.24
CA ALA A 6 -3.96 -10.32 2.54
C ALA A 6 -2.95 -10.19 3.69
N PHE A 7 -1.78 -10.82 3.58
CA PHE A 7 -0.71 -10.66 4.56
C PHE A 7 -0.17 -9.23 4.60
N SER A 8 0.09 -8.63 3.43
CA SER A 8 0.60 -7.26 3.32
C SER A 8 -0.33 -6.22 3.95
N LEU A 9 -1.64 -6.41 3.82
CA LEU A 9 -2.68 -5.57 4.43
C LEU A 9 -2.83 -5.80 5.94
N SER A 10 -2.50 -7.00 6.41
CA SER A 10 -2.68 -7.40 7.82
C SER A 10 -1.47 -7.09 8.69
N LEU A 11 -0.26 -7.05 8.11
CA LEU A 11 0.97 -6.90 8.86
C LEU A 11 0.96 -5.59 9.67
N TYR A 12 1.09 -5.71 11.00
CA TYR A 12 1.00 -4.60 11.95
C TYR A 12 -0.27 -3.73 11.78
N SER A 13 -1.39 -4.35 11.42
CA SER A 13 -2.68 -3.66 11.17
C SER A 13 -2.55 -2.52 10.16
N GLY A 14 -1.72 -2.71 9.12
CA GLY A 14 -1.49 -1.70 8.09
C GLY A 14 -0.86 -0.39 8.58
N GLN A 15 -0.22 -0.40 9.76
CA GLN A 15 0.41 0.78 10.36
C GLN A 15 1.89 0.93 9.94
N MET A 16 2.30 0.26 8.87
CA MET A 16 3.62 0.45 8.24
C MET A 16 3.51 1.49 7.14
N CYS A 17 4.53 2.35 6.99
CA CYS A 17 4.61 3.33 5.91
C CYS A 17 4.67 2.71 4.49
N THR A 18 4.95 1.40 4.41
CA THR A 18 5.03 0.60 3.19
C THR A 18 3.78 -0.27 2.96
N THR A 19 2.74 -0.12 3.79
CA THR A 19 1.49 -0.87 3.61
C THR A 19 0.76 -0.40 2.34
N PRO A 20 0.28 -1.31 1.48
CA PRO A 20 -0.53 -0.90 0.34
C PRO A 20 -1.90 -0.38 0.80
N GLN A 21 -2.23 0.87 0.41
CA GLN A 21 -3.54 1.48 0.68
C GLN A 21 -4.50 1.29 -0.49
N ASN A 22 -4.07 1.61 -1.71
CA ASN A 22 -4.92 1.63 -2.90
C ASN A 22 -4.68 0.39 -3.76
N LEU A 23 -5.74 -0.38 -3.99
CA LEU A 23 -5.74 -1.53 -4.89
C LEU A 23 -6.47 -1.12 -6.17
N LEU A 24 -5.71 -0.76 -7.21
CA LEU A 24 -6.26 -0.31 -8.48
C LEU A 24 -6.62 -1.52 -9.35
N ILE A 25 -7.91 -1.75 -9.57
CA ILE A 25 -8.43 -2.96 -10.23
C ILE A 25 -9.31 -2.55 -11.41
N PRO A 26 -9.06 -3.03 -12.64
CA PRO A 26 -9.95 -2.75 -13.77
C PRO A 26 -11.38 -3.20 -13.48
N ARG A 27 -12.37 -2.33 -13.72
CA ARG A 27 -13.80 -2.60 -13.47
C ARG A 27 -14.32 -3.77 -14.31
N GLY A 28 -13.72 -3.99 -15.47
CA GLY A 28 -13.99 -5.15 -16.32
C GLY A 28 -13.41 -6.47 -15.78
N GLY A 29 -12.67 -6.43 -14.68
CA GLY A 29 -12.01 -7.59 -14.09
C GLY A 29 -10.58 -7.81 -14.59
N ILE A 30 -10.02 -8.97 -14.24
CA ILE A 30 -8.67 -9.41 -14.59
C ILE A 30 -8.70 -10.80 -15.22
N ALA A 31 -7.71 -11.10 -16.06
CA ALA A 31 -7.45 -12.46 -16.51
C ALA A 31 -6.69 -13.23 -15.41
N THR A 32 -7.02 -14.51 -15.22
CA THR A 32 -6.28 -15.42 -14.34
C THR A 32 -6.06 -16.76 -15.05
N ASP A 33 -5.22 -17.60 -14.46
CA ASP A 33 -4.99 -19.00 -14.89
C ASP A 33 -6.24 -19.89 -14.74
N ALA A 34 -7.19 -19.50 -13.87
CA ALA A 34 -8.48 -20.15 -13.70
C ALA A 34 -9.60 -19.55 -14.58
N GLY A 35 -9.25 -18.59 -15.47
CA GLY A 35 -10.20 -17.84 -16.28
C GLY A 35 -10.38 -16.39 -15.83
N PRO A 36 -11.19 -15.59 -16.55
CA PRO A 36 -11.44 -14.21 -16.18
C PRO A 36 -12.17 -14.12 -14.83
N LYS A 37 -11.79 -13.15 -14.01
CA LYS A 37 -12.48 -12.79 -12.77
C LYS A 37 -12.94 -11.34 -12.85
N SER A 38 -14.21 -11.09 -12.58
CA SER A 38 -14.76 -9.75 -12.46
C SER A 38 -14.13 -8.96 -11.31
N TYR A 39 -14.29 -7.64 -11.33
CA TYR A 39 -13.86 -6.78 -10.23
C TYR A 39 -14.41 -7.25 -8.87
N ASP A 40 -15.71 -7.57 -8.82
CA ASP A 40 -16.36 -7.98 -7.58
C ASP A 40 -15.83 -9.33 -7.06
N GLU A 41 -15.53 -10.28 -7.94
CA GLU A 41 -14.90 -11.55 -7.57
C GLU A 41 -13.49 -11.32 -7.00
N VAL A 42 -12.66 -10.47 -7.63
CA VAL A 42 -11.31 -10.16 -7.11
C VAL A 42 -11.39 -9.55 -5.71
N VAL A 43 -12.32 -8.62 -5.50
CA VAL A 43 -12.49 -7.94 -4.20
C VAL A 43 -13.04 -8.89 -3.14
N ALA A 44 -14.01 -9.73 -3.50
CA ALA A 44 -14.56 -10.74 -2.59
C ALA A 44 -13.52 -11.81 -2.23
N ASP A 45 -12.74 -12.29 -3.20
CA ASP A 45 -11.69 -13.27 -2.96
C ASP A 45 -10.56 -12.70 -2.08
N LEU A 46 -10.24 -11.41 -2.21
CA LEU A 46 -9.30 -10.73 -1.32
C LEU A 46 -9.85 -10.65 0.11
N ALA A 47 -11.12 -10.26 0.27
CA ALA A 47 -11.76 -10.22 1.58
C ALA A 47 -11.74 -11.61 2.25
N ALA A 48 -12.10 -12.66 1.48
CA ALA A 48 -12.03 -14.05 1.94
C ALA A 48 -10.60 -14.49 2.30
N ALA A 49 -9.58 -14.04 1.57
CA ALA A 49 -8.18 -14.33 1.90
C ALA A 49 -7.74 -13.66 3.22
N VAL A 50 -8.19 -12.43 3.48
CA VAL A 50 -7.93 -11.75 4.76
C VAL A 50 -8.68 -12.43 5.92
N ASP A 51 -9.95 -12.77 5.74
CA ASP A 51 -10.73 -13.51 6.73
C ASP A 51 -10.12 -14.89 7.01
N GLY A 52 -9.71 -15.61 5.98
CA GLY A 52 -9.04 -16.90 6.12
C GLY A 52 -7.71 -16.81 6.88
N LEU A 53 -6.96 -15.73 6.68
CA LEU A 53 -5.71 -15.45 7.40
C LEU A 53 -5.96 -15.06 8.87
N LEU A 54 -6.99 -14.27 9.14
CA LEU A 54 -7.26 -13.66 10.45
C LEU A 54 -8.45 -14.28 11.21
N GLY A 55 -8.99 -15.40 10.74
CA GLY A 55 -10.19 -16.00 11.35
C GLY A 55 -9.99 -16.51 12.78
N ASP A 56 -8.79 -16.98 13.11
CA ASP A 56 -8.42 -17.38 14.47
C ASP A 56 -7.81 -16.20 15.24
N ASP A 57 -8.36 -15.87 16.41
CA ASP A 57 -7.97 -14.69 17.19
C ASP A 57 -6.52 -14.75 17.69
N ALA A 58 -6.04 -15.92 18.12
CA ALA A 58 -4.67 -16.08 18.60
C ALA A 58 -3.64 -15.88 17.48
N ARG A 59 -3.92 -16.43 16.29
CA ARG A 59 -3.11 -16.21 15.09
C ARG A 59 -3.21 -14.76 14.60
N ALA A 60 -4.40 -14.18 14.63
CA ALA A 60 -4.61 -12.80 14.21
C ALA A 60 -3.87 -11.81 15.11
N SER A 61 -3.93 -11.97 16.44
CA SER A 61 -3.26 -11.09 17.39
C SER A 61 -1.73 -11.10 17.23
N ALA A 62 -1.15 -12.25 16.84
CA ALA A 62 0.29 -12.38 16.58
C ALA A 62 0.77 -11.62 15.32
N LEU A 63 -0.13 -11.39 14.35
CA LEU A 63 0.20 -10.72 13.08
C LEU A 63 -0.15 -9.22 13.09
N LEU A 64 -1.30 -8.88 13.67
CA LEU A 64 -1.89 -7.54 13.62
C LEU A 64 -1.17 -6.53 14.52
N GLY A 65 -0.56 -6.98 15.62
CA GLY A 65 -0.14 -6.08 16.69
C GLY A 65 -1.33 -5.34 17.29
N ALA A 66 -1.09 -4.17 17.90
CA ALA A 66 -2.13 -3.30 18.45
C ALA A 66 -2.26 -2.00 17.65
N ILE A 67 -3.45 -1.42 17.67
CA ILE A 67 -3.70 -0.08 17.12
C ILE A 67 -2.97 0.96 18.00
N VAL A 68 -2.11 1.76 17.37
CA VAL A 68 -1.15 2.64 18.06
C VAL A 68 -1.80 3.74 18.90
N GLY A 69 -3.04 4.14 18.58
CA GLY A 69 -3.73 5.16 19.33
C GLY A 69 -5.17 5.46 18.89
N PRO A 70 -5.88 6.29 19.66
CA PRO A 70 -7.32 6.52 19.48
C PRO A 70 -7.68 7.12 18.12
N ARG A 71 -6.84 7.99 17.55
CA ARG A 71 -7.09 8.59 16.23
C ARG A 71 -7.14 7.55 15.09
N VAL A 72 -6.33 6.49 15.17
CA VAL A 72 -6.35 5.41 14.17
C VAL A 72 -7.63 4.58 14.32
N ARG A 73 -8.03 4.31 15.57
CA ARG A 73 -9.30 3.64 15.86
C ARG A 73 -10.50 4.44 15.34
N GLU A 74 -10.55 5.73 15.63
CA GLU A 74 -11.63 6.64 15.19
C GLU A 74 -11.71 6.71 13.66
N ARG A 75 -10.56 6.80 12.97
CA ARG A 75 -10.50 6.76 11.51
C ARG A 75 -11.05 5.45 10.94
N LEU A 76 -10.65 4.31 11.52
CA LEU A 76 -11.14 2.99 11.13
C LEU A 76 -12.66 2.85 11.34
N GLU A 77 -13.19 3.42 12.43
CA GLU A 77 -14.63 3.41 12.73
C GLU A 77 -15.44 4.30 11.79
N ALA A 78 -14.87 5.40 11.30
CA ALA A 78 -15.50 6.29 10.33
C ALA A 78 -15.39 5.81 8.88
N ALA A 79 -14.37 5.00 8.57
CA ALA A 79 -14.05 4.58 7.21
C ALA A 79 -15.15 3.82 6.43
N PRO A 80 -16.11 3.08 7.05
CA PRO A 80 -17.28 2.56 6.35
C PRO A 80 -18.14 3.64 5.67
N GLY A 81 -18.08 4.90 6.12
CA GLY A 81 -18.77 6.02 5.48
C GLY A 81 -18.10 6.54 4.21
N LEU A 82 -16.92 6.04 3.84
CA LEU A 82 -16.15 6.49 2.68
C LEU A 82 -16.55 5.79 1.37
N GLY A 83 -17.35 4.72 1.44
CA GLY A 83 -17.75 3.93 0.27
C GLY A 83 -18.42 2.60 0.65
N GLY A 84 -18.59 1.71 -0.32
CA GLY A 84 -19.17 0.40 -0.07
C GLY A 84 -18.18 -0.52 0.65
N VAL A 85 -18.53 -1.10 1.79
CA VAL A 85 -17.63 -2.00 2.53
C VAL A 85 -17.53 -3.36 1.82
N ALA A 86 -16.30 -3.76 1.46
CA ALA A 86 -15.99 -5.09 0.91
C ALA A 86 -15.53 -6.08 1.99
N LEU A 87 -14.81 -5.59 3.01
CA LEU A 87 -14.39 -6.36 4.18
C LEU A 87 -14.56 -5.48 5.41
N ALA A 88 -15.40 -5.87 6.37
CA ALA A 88 -15.58 -5.12 7.60
C ALA A 88 -14.45 -5.44 8.62
N SER A 89 -13.93 -4.40 9.28
CA SER A 89 -13.02 -4.60 10.40
C SER A 89 -13.76 -5.13 11.63
N ARG A 90 -13.17 -6.11 12.33
CA ARG A 90 -13.64 -6.62 13.62
C ARG A 90 -12.60 -6.40 14.72
N ALA A 91 -13.05 -6.42 15.97
CA ALA A 91 -12.16 -6.54 17.12
C ALA A 91 -11.63 -7.98 17.22
N VAL A 92 -10.39 -8.11 17.69
CA VAL A 92 -9.73 -9.38 18.01
C VAL A 92 -9.37 -9.33 19.49
N THR A 93 -9.69 -10.39 20.25
CA THR A 93 -9.30 -10.44 21.67
C THR A 93 -7.88 -10.96 21.76
N HIS A 94 -6.96 -10.17 22.32
CA HIS A 94 -5.60 -10.65 22.55
C HIS A 94 -5.58 -11.61 23.75
N PRO A 95 -5.05 -12.85 23.62
CA PRO A 95 -5.11 -13.86 24.68
C PRO A 95 -4.42 -13.41 25.98
N ASP A 96 -3.26 -12.76 25.85
CA ASP A 96 -2.46 -12.32 27.01
C ASP A 96 -2.72 -10.87 27.46
N PHE A 97 -3.43 -10.07 26.65
CA PHE A 97 -3.63 -8.64 26.91
C PHE A 97 -5.09 -8.23 26.59
N PRO A 98 -6.07 -8.58 27.43
CA PRO A 98 -7.49 -8.37 27.13
C PRO A 98 -7.88 -6.91 26.84
N ASP A 99 -7.13 -5.95 27.37
CA ASP A 99 -7.36 -4.51 27.16
C ASP A 99 -6.68 -3.96 25.89
N ALA A 100 -5.92 -4.78 25.16
CA ALA A 100 -5.28 -4.36 23.92
C ALA A 100 -6.32 -4.06 22.82
N THR A 101 -6.14 -2.95 22.11
CA THR A 101 -6.98 -2.63 20.95
C THR A 101 -6.39 -3.29 19.71
N VAL A 102 -6.93 -4.45 19.33
CA VAL A 102 -6.54 -5.18 18.11
C VAL A 102 -7.71 -5.17 17.11
N ARG A 103 -7.44 -4.80 15.85
CA ARG A 103 -8.45 -4.67 14.80
C ARG A 103 -7.97 -5.32 13.50
N THR A 104 -8.85 -6.02 12.81
CA THR A 104 -8.57 -6.54 11.47
C THR A 104 -8.65 -5.43 10.40
N PRO A 105 -8.08 -5.63 9.20
CA PRO A 105 -8.24 -4.74 8.06
C PRO A 105 -9.70 -4.47 7.67
N LEU A 106 -9.95 -3.25 7.20
CA LEU A 106 -11.16 -2.83 6.50
C LEU A 106 -10.81 -2.59 5.02
N VAL A 107 -11.61 -3.13 4.10
CA VAL A 107 -11.52 -2.83 2.67
C VAL A 107 -12.78 -2.11 2.21
N VAL A 108 -12.61 -0.92 1.64
CA VAL A 108 -13.69 -0.07 1.12
C VAL A 108 -13.60 -0.02 -0.40
N LYS A 109 -14.71 -0.24 -1.10
CA LYS A 109 -14.82 -0.04 -2.55
C LYS A 109 -14.87 1.45 -2.87
N ALA A 110 -14.11 1.85 -3.89
CA ALA A 110 -14.10 3.21 -4.40
C ALA A 110 -14.16 3.21 -5.94
N ASP A 111 -14.66 4.30 -6.52
CA ASP A 111 -14.71 4.49 -7.97
C ASP A 111 -13.56 5.39 -8.42
N GLY A 112 -12.68 4.83 -9.26
CA GLY A 112 -11.50 5.49 -9.80
C GLY A 112 -11.75 6.28 -11.09
N ALA A 113 -12.96 6.19 -11.69
CA ALA A 113 -13.31 6.99 -12.86
C ALA A 113 -13.43 8.49 -12.55
N ARG A 114 -13.67 8.85 -11.28
CA ARG A 114 -13.66 10.23 -10.82
C ARG A 114 -12.22 10.72 -10.74
N LYS A 115 -11.74 11.27 -11.86
CA LYS A 115 -10.46 11.96 -11.93
C LYS A 115 -10.61 13.28 -11.19
N PHE A 116 -10.20 13.32 -9.93
CA PHE A 116 -10.23 14.49 -9.05
C PHE A 116 -9.48 15.71 -9.62
N TRP A 117 -8.59 15.50 -10.60
CA TRP A 117 -7.91 16.57 -11.31
C TRP A 117 -8.71 17.13 -12.50
N GLU A 118 -9.88 16.57 -12.82
CA GLU A 118 -10.77 17.01 -13.90
C GLU A 118 -11.97 17.84 -13.39
N GLY A 119 -12.10 18.06 -12.08
CA GLY A 119 -13.18 18.86 -11.49
C GLY A 119 -12.96 19.23 -10.02
N ALA A 120 -13.67 20.25 -9.53
CA ALA A 120 -13.47 20.89 -8.22
C ALA A 120 -14.22 20.23 -7.03
N ASP A 121 -14.72 19.00 -7.19
CA ASP A 121 -15.34 18.28 -6.08
C ASP A 121 -14.27 17.67 -5.17
N ALA A 122 -14.62 17.54 -3.88
CA ALA A 122 -13.73 17.08 -2.82
C ALA A 122 -12.90 15.84 -3.22
N ASP A 123 -11.60 15.86 -2.87
CA ASP A 123 -10.66 14.77 -3.14
C ASP A 123 -11.26 13.41 -2.74
N ALA A 124 -11.25 12.45 -3.66
CA ALA A 124 -11.67 11.08 -3.37
C ALA A 124 -10.86 10.51 -2.19
N PRO A 125 -11.47 9.78 -1.24
CA PRO A 125 -10.80 9.37 -0.01
C PRO A 125 -9.48 8.59 -0.21
N TYR A 126 -9.40 7.80 -1.29
CA TYR A 126 -8.20 7.03 -1.63
C TYR A 126 -6.99 7.88 -2.05
N LEU A 127 -7.15 9.19 -2.24
CA LEU A 127 -6.07 10.12 -2.62
C LEU A 127 -5.39 10.81 -1.44
N SER A 128 -5.96 10.63 -0.26
CA SER A 128 -5.37 11.05 1.00
C SER A 128 -4.80 9.83 1.72
N GLU A 129 -3.74 10.06 2.50
CA GLU A 129 -3.24 9.03 3.40
C GLU A 129 -4.30 8.69 4.45
N CYS A 130 -4.60 7.41 4.59
CA CYS A 130 -5.52 6.83 5.56
C CYS A 130 -4.73 5.93 6.52
N PHE A 131 -3.90 6.54 7.36
CA PHE A 131 -3.02 5.80 8.28
C PHE A 131 -3.81 4.82 9.17
N GLY A 132 -3.47 3.53 9.11
CA GLY A 132 -4.15 2.44 9.81
C GLY A 132 -4.65 1.32 8.88
N PRO A 133 -5.44 0.37 9.41
CA PRO A 133 -5.88 -0.82 8.68
C PRO A 133 -7.06 -0.53 7.73
N VAL A 134 -6.91 0.45 6.84
CA VAL A 134 -7.93 0.84 5.85
C VAL A 134 -7.32 0.84 4.46
N SER A 135 -7.92 0.07 3.55
CA SER A 135 -7.51 0.01 2.15
C SER A 135 -8.68 0.18 1.22
N PHE A 136 -8.41 0.66 0.01
CA PHE A 136 -9.43 0.95 -1.00
C PHE A 136 -9.29 0.01 -2.19
N ALA A 137 -10.35 -0.72 -2.50
CA ALA A 137 -10.50 -1.42 -3.78
C ALA A 137 -11.03 -0.43 -4.81
N VAL A 138 -10.13 0.19 -5.56
CA VAL A 138 -10.45 1.27 -6.51
C VAL A 138 -10.75 0.67 -7.89
N ALA A 139 -12.00 0.76 -8.33
CA ALA A 139 -12.39 0.34 -9.67
C ALA A 139 -11.94 1.36 -10.72
N VAL A 140 -11.01 0.99 -11.59
CA VAL A 140 -10.51 1.84 -12.70
C VAL A 140 -11.03 1.35 -14.05
N ASP A 141 -10.99 2.17 -15.08
CA ASP A 141 -11.54 1.78 -16.39
C ASP A 141 -10.68 0.75 -17.12
N SER A 142 -9.36 0.81 -16.94
CA SER A 142 -8.40 -0.11 -17.56
C SER A 142 -7.09 -0.20 -16.76
N ALA A 143 -6.21 -1.13 -17.13
CA ALA A 143 -4.85 -1.17 -16.59
C ALA A 143 -4.05 0.11 -16.92
N ALA A 144 -4.26 0.70 -18.10
CA ALA A 144 -3.63 1.96 -18.48
C ALA A 144 -4.11 3.13 -17.59
N ASP A 145 -5.41 3.16 -17.26
CA ASP A 145 -5.95 4.17 -16.32
C ASP A 145 -5.44 3.95 -14.89
N ALA A 146 -5.24 2.70 -14.46
CA ALA A 146 -4.55 2.40 -13.19
C ALA A 146 -3.13 2.98 -13.18
N VAL A 147 -2.36 2.79 -14.25
CA VAL A 147 -1.00 3.35 -14.36
C VAL A 147 -1.02 4.88 -14.39
N ALA A 148 -1.96 5.48 -15.11
CA ALA A 148 -2.11 6.94 -15.14
C ALA A 148 -2.43 7.52 -13.75
N LEU A 149 -3.33 6.86 -13.01
CA LEU A 149 -3.67 7.23 -11.64
C LEU A 149 -2.45 7.05 -10.71
N LEU A 150 -1.77 5.90 -10.78
CA LEU A 150 -0.54 5.62 -10.03
C LEU A 150 0.53 6.70 -10.25
N ARG A 151 0.81 7.02 -11.52
CA ARG A 151 1.80 8.02 -11.90
C ARG A 151 1.45 9.37 -11.28
N ARG A 152 0.20 9.80 -11.43
CA ARG A 152 -0.27 11.08 -10.91
C ARG A 152 -0.22 11.14 -9.38
N THR A 153 -0.69 10.10 -8.69
CA THR A 153 -0.69 10.09 -7.22
C THR A 153 0.72 10.04 -6.65
N THR A 154 1.63 9.30 -7.29
CA THR A 154 3.04 9.24 -6.88
C THR A 154 3.72 10.60 -7.03
N ARG A 155 3.48 11.28 -8.15
CA ARG A 155 4.00 12.63 -8.40
C ARG A 155 3.52 13.64 -7.35
N ASP A 156 2.21 13.68 -7.12
CA ASP A 156 1.57 14.77 -6.37
C ASP A 156 1.57 14.52 -4.86
N LYS A 157 1.51 13.26 -4.43
CA LYS A 157 1.34 12.86 -3.02
C LYS A 157 2.47 11.98 -2.49
N GLY A 158 3.29 11.41 -3.36
CA GLY A 158 4.37 10.50 -3.00
C GLY A 158 3.91 9.07 -2.76
N ALA A 159 4.84 8.13 -2.92
CA ALA A 159 4.65 6.73 -2.57
C ALA A 159 5.97 6.10 -2.13
N MET A 160 5.94 5.38 -1.00
CA MET A 160 7.09 4.61 -0.50
C MET A 160 7.29 3.31 -1.28
N THR A 161 6.20 2.67 -1.67
CA THR A 161 6.19 1.39 -2.39
C THR A 161 5.08 1.33 -3.42
N VAL A 162 5.32 0.57 -4.48
CA VAL A 162 4.35 0.21 -5.50
C VAL A 162 4.42 -1.31 -5.66
N GLY A 163 3.29 -1.99 -5.50
CA GLY A 163 3.14 -3.40 -5.81
C GLY A 163 2.27 -3.57 -7.06
N ALA A 164 2.67 -4.44 -7.98
CA ALA A 164 1.94 -4.70 -9.20
C ALA A 164 1.83 -6.19 -9.54
N TYR A 165 0.70 -6.57 -10.12
CA TYR A 165 0.39 -7.94 -10.54
C TYR A 165 -0.08 -7.93 -11.98
N THR A 166 0.69 -8.54 -12.88
CA THR A 166 0.37 -8.58 -14.30
C THR A 166 1.10 -9.74 -14.97
N THR A 167 0.43 -10.36 -15.95
CA THR A 167 1.05 -11.27 -16.92
C THR A 167 1.19 -10.63 -18.30
N SER A 168 0.76 -9.37 -18.45
CA SER A 168 0.91 -8.59 -19.68
C SER A 168 2.26 -7.86 -19.67
N PRO A 169 3.17 -8.17 -20.62
CA PRO A 169 4.45 -7.45 -20.76
C PRO A 169 4.26 -5.96 -21.08
N GLU A 170 3.12 -5.60 -21.68
CA GLU A 170 2.80 -4.20 -21.96
C GLU A 170 2.49 -3.43 -20.68
N VAL A 171 1.64 -4.00 -19.81
CA VAL A 171 1.27 -3.38 -18.54
C VAL A 171 2.47 -3.33 -17.59
N GLU A 172 3.30 -4.38 -17.57
CA GLU A 172 4.54 -4.40 -16.77
C GLU A 172 5.44 -3.21 -17.10
N ARG A 173 5.73 -3.02 -18.40
CA ARG A 173 6.56 -1.90 -18.87
C ARG A 173 5.97 -0.53 -18.52
N LEU A 174 4.66 -0.37 -18.65
CA LEU A 174 3.99 0.89 -18.30
C LEU A 174 4.13 1.21 -16.80
N ILE A 175 4.07 0.19 -15.94
CA ILE A 175 4.24 0.33 -14.49
C ILE A 175 5.69 0.66 -14.16
N GLU A 176 6.65 -0.05 -14.76
CA GLU A 176 8.09 0.24 -14.62
C GLU A 176 8.41 1.67 -15.01
N GLU A 177 7.96 2.11 -16.18
CA GLU A 177 8.18 3.47 -16.67
C GLU A 177 7.58 4.53 -15.72
N ALA A 178 6.36 4.31 -15.22
CA ALA A 178 5.76 5.19 -14.23
C ALA A 178 6.55 5.25 -12.92
N CYS A 179 7.05 4.12 -12.42
CA CYS A 179 7.83 4.10 -11.18
C CYS A 179 9.22 4.72 -11.35
N LEU A 180 9.85 4.54 -12.51
CA LEU A 180 11.14 5.15 -12.84
C LEU A 180 11.02 6.68 -12.93
N GLU A 181 10.02 7.18 -13.65
CA GLU A 181 9.81 8.62 -13.82
C GLU A 181 9.42 9.32 -12.51
N GLU A 182 8.54 8.71 -11.72
CA GLU A 182 8.03 9.29 -10.47
C GLU A 182 8.81 8.82 -9.23
N CYS A 183 9.97 8.18 -9.44
CA CYS A 183 10.90 7.75 -8.40
C CYS A 183 10.24 6.93 -7.28
N ALA A 184 9.52 5.86 -7.61
CA ALA A 184 8.93 4.94 -6.63
C ALA A 184 9.54 3.54 -6.68
N GLN A 185 9.63 2.87 -5.53
CA GLN A 185 10.13 1.49 -5.45
C GLN A 185 9.07 0.50 -5.93
N LEU A 186 9.41 -0.34 -6.90
CA LEU A 186 8.48 -1.28 -7.53
C LEU A 186 8.75 -2.73 -7.11
N SER A 187 7.70 -3.46 -6.75
CA SER A 187 7.68 -4.90 -6.59
C SER A 187 6.68 -5.54 -7.55
N LEU A 188 7.14 -6.45 -8.40
CA LEU A 188 6.31 -7.13 -9.40
C LEU A 188 6.01 -8.57 -8.99
N ASN A 189 4.75 -8.96 -9.12
CA ASN A 189 4.27 -10.34 -9.04
C ASN A 189 4.67 -11.10 -7.76
N LEU A 190 4.64 -10.40 -6.60
CA LEU A 190 4.91 -11.01 -5.29
C LEU A 190 3.81 -12.03 -4.90
N THR A 191 4.08 -13.31 -5.13
CA THR A 191 3.12 -14.40 -4.88
C THR A 191 3.59 -15.39 -3.83
N SER A 192 4.76 -15.17 -3.23
CA SER A 192 5.42 -16.03 -2.24
C SER A 192 5.54 -15.32 -0.87
N GLY A 193 6.57 -15.63 -0.09
CA GLY A 193 6.79 -15.13 1.28
C GLY A 193 7.50 -13.77 1.38
N VAL A 194 7.73 -13.08 0.25
CA VAL A 194 8.19 -11.68 0.23
C VAL A 194 6.97 -10.79 0.05
N TYR A 195 6.81 -9.80 0.92
CA TYR A 195 5.67 -8.88 0.92
C TYR A 195 6.14 -7.48 0.59
N VAL A 196 5.28 -6.68 -0.06
CA VAL A 196 5.63 -5.30 -0.47
C VAL A 196 6.01 -4.41 0.72
N ASN A 197 5.54 -4.74 1.93
CA ASN A 197 5.87 -4.03 3.16
C ASN A 197 7.35 -4.14 3.55
N GLN A 198 8.05 -5.18 3.09
CA GLN A 198 9.37 -5.56 3.56
C GLN A 198 10.47 -4.89 2.74
N THR A 199 11.54 -4.48 3.43
CA THR A 199 12.78 -4.00 2.82
C THR A 199 13.96 -4.57 3.62
N ALA A 200 14.97 -5.08 2.94
CA ALA A 200 16.20 -5.60 3.52
C ALA A 200 17.31 -4.55 3.49
N ALA A 201 17.94 -4.30 4.64
CA ALA A 201 19.16 -3.48 4.70
C ALA A 201 20.25 -4.07 3.79
N PHE A 202 21.10 -3.20 3.26
CA PHE A 202 22.18 -3.55 2.31
C PHE A 202 21.72 -4.04 0.92
N SER A 203 20.42 -3.98 0.63
CA SER A 203 19.85 -4.28 -0.70
C SER A 203 18.85 -3.21 -1.11
N ASP A 204 17.83 -3.01 -0.28
CA ASP A 204 16.64 -2.26 -0.67
C ASP A 204 16.70 -0.84 -0.10
N PHE A 205 16.64 0.16 -0.99
CA PHE A 205 16.56 1.55 -0.56
C PHE A 205 15.15 1.87 -0.07
N HIS A 206 15.03 2.26 1.20
CA HIS A 206 13.74 2.70 1.75
C HIS A 206 13.53 4.18 1.43
N GLY A 207 12.57 4.45 0.54
CA GLY A 207 12.40 5.76 -0.09
C GLY A 207 13.46 6.03 -1.16
N THR A 208 13.16 6.94 -2.08
CA THR A 208 14.07 7.31 -3.19
C THR A 208 14.69 8.70 -3.01
N GLY A 209 14.05 9.57 -2.23
CA GLY A 209 14.37 11.01 -2.23
C GLY A 209 13.79 11.78 -3.42
N GLY A 210 13.13 11.11 -4.37
CA GLY A 210 12.69 11.70 -5.64
C GLY A 210 11.19 12.00 -5.75
N ASN A 211 10.39 11.68 -4.74
CA ASN A 211 8.96 11.99 -4.69
C ASN A 211 8.53 12.51 -3.31
N PRO A 212 7.33 13.08 -3.14
CA PRO A 212 6.92 13.72 -1.88
C PRO A 212 6.90 12.83 -0.62
N SER A 213 7.00 11.50 -0.74
CA SER A 213 7.00 10.59 0.41
C SER A 213 8.28 10.65 1.25
N ALA A 214 9.41 11.01 0.63
CA ALA A 214 10.69 11.16 1.33
C ALA A 214 11.65 12.04 0.50
N ASN A 215 12.41 12.91 1.17
CA ASN A 215 13.44 13.74 0.54
C ASN A 215 14.85 13.13 0.56
N ALA A 216 14.98 11.88 1.04
CA ALA A 216 16.21 11.10 1.01
C ALA A 216 15.89 9.60 0.97
N ALA A 217 16.84 8.79 0.53
CA ALA A 217 16.80 7.32 0.63
C ALA A 217 17.49 6.83 1.91
N LEU A 218 17.02 5.72 2.49
CA LEU A 218 17.70 5.02 3.60
C LEU A 218 18.34 3.72 3.08
N CYS A 219 19.66 3.65 2.89
CA CYS A 219 20.59 4.79 2.85
C CYS A 219 21.50 4.74 1.62
N ASP A 220 21.92 5.93 1.17
CA ASP A 220 22.84 6.14 0.05
C ASP A 220 23.96 7.13 0.42
N GLY A 221 24.81 7.48 -0.55
CA GLY A 221 25.88 8.46 -0.33
C GLY A 221 25.35 9.85 0.03
N ALA A 222 24.25 10.30 -0.57
CA ALA A 222 23.65 11.60 -0.32
C ALA A 222 23.11 11.72 1.12
N PHE A 223 22.64 10.61 1.69
CA PHE A 223 22.13 10.54 3.06
C PHE A 223 23.19 10.91 4.11
N VAL A 224 24.49 10.73 3.85
CA VAL A 224 25.56 10.93 4.84
C VAL A 224 26.62 11.95 4.44
N ALA A 225 26.93 12.09 3.15
CA ALA A 225 28.09 12.88 2.68
C ALA A 225 28.01 14.36 3.06
N SER A 226 26.79 14.91 3.17
CA SER A 226 26.58 16.32 3.51
C SER A 226 26.57 16.62 5.01
N ARG A 227 26.76 15.63 5.89
CA ARG A 227 26.72 15.79 7.36
C ARG A 227 28.02 16.30 7.99
N PHE A 228 29.14 16.25 7.27
CA PHE A 228 30.44 16.75 7.74
C PHE A 228 31.18 17.50 6.63
N ARG A 229 32.19 18.30 7.00
CA ARG A 229 33.05 19.02 6.06
C ARG A 229 34.51 18.69 6.34
N VAL A 230 35.34 18.75 5.31
CA VAL A 230 36.79 18.54 5.41
C VAL A 230 37.47 19.90 5.28
N VAL A 231 38.40 20.19 6.20
CA VAL A 231 39.23 21.39 6.17
C VAL A 231 40.69 20.95 6.12
N GLU A 232 41.41 21.32 5.06
CA GLU A 232 42.83 20.99 4.89
C GLU A 232 43.72 22.07 5.52
N VAL A 233 44.80 21.63 6.16
CA VAL A 233 45.93 22.49 6.52
C VAL A 233 47.20 21.88 5.95
N ARG A 234 47.90 22.63 5.09
CA ARG A 234 49.18 22.24 4.49
C ARG A 234 50.33 23.12 4.99
N ARG A 235 51.52 22.54 5.10
CA ARG A 235 52.77 23.22 5.49
C ARG A 235 53.92 22.79 4.58
N PRO A 236 54.99 23.60 4.42
CA PRO A 236 56.22 23.18 3.74
C PRO A 236 56.82 21.93 4.41
N ALA A 237 57.61 21.17 3.64
CA ALA A 237 58.44 20.09 4.18
C ALA A 237 59.56 20.63 5.06
#